data_AF-A0A4Q5QPR9-F1
#
_entry.id   AF-A0A4Q5QPR9-F1
#
_cell.length_a   1.000
_cell.length_b   1.000
_cell.length_c   1.000
_cell.angle_alpha   90.00
_cell.angle_beta   90.00
_cell.angle_gamma   90.00
#
_symmetry.space_group_name_H-M   'P 1'
#
loop_
_entity.id
_entity.type
_entity.pdbx_description
1 polymer ?
#
loop_
_entity_poly.entity_id
_entity_poly.type
_entity_poly.pdbx_seq_one_letter_code
_entity_poly.pdbx_strand_id
1 'polypeptide(L)'
;MIPVRALRSVAPPTLLVVIDTEEEFEWDAPFDRSSTSVANIGYQHLAQSVFAAHGIVPTYAIDYPVATTPSSIAILASWQAAGA
;
A
#
# COMPACT_ATOMS: atom_id res chain seq x y z
N MET A 1 14.65 4.29 -46.59
CA MET A 1 13.70 4.93 -45.64
C MET A 1 12.69 3.88 -45.22
N ILE A 2 12.65 3.54 -43.93
CA ILE A 2 11.64 2.63 -43.36
C ILE A 2 10.46 3.50 -42.92
N PRO A 3 9.21 3.20 -43.31
CA PRO A 3 8.06 4.00 -42.90
C PRO A 3 7.82 3.82 -41.40
N VAL A 4 7.82 4.92 -40.65
CA VAL A 4 7.41 4.93 -39.24
C VAL A 4 5.90 4.73 -39.21
N ARG A 5 5.48 3.54 -38.78
CA ARG A 5 4.06 3.20 -38.57
C ARG A 5 3.52 4.09 -37.46
N ALA A 6 2.48 4.87 -37.74
CA ALA A 6 1.80 5.67 -36.71
C ALA A 6 1.36 4.74 -35.57
N LEU A 7 1.90 4.98 -34.37
CA LEU A 7 1.49 4.28 -33.16
C LEU A 7 0.01 4.62 -32.93
N ARG A 8 -0.83 3.59 -32.79
CA ARG A 8 -2.23 3.77 -32.40
C ARG A 8 -2.27 4.56 -31.09
N SER A 9 -3.31 5.37 -30.90
CA SER A 9 -3.63 6.01 -29.62
C SER A 9 -3.48 4.99 -28.49
N VAL A 10 -2.38 5.10 -27.75
CA VAL A 10 -2.15 4.33 -26.54
C VAL A 10 -3.07 4.96 -25.51
N ALA A 11 -3.85 4.15 -24.80
CA ALA A 11 -4.68 4.65 -23.71
C ALA A 11 -3.84 5.57 -22.79
N PRO A 12 -4.44 6.62 -22.20
CA PRO A 12 -3.71 7.46 -21.27
C PRO A 12 -3.09 6.58 -20.16
N PRO A 13 -1.89 6.92 -19.65
CA PRO A 13 -1.26 6.16 -18.58
C PRO A 13 -2.18 6.01 -17.37
N THR A 14 -2.32 4.79 -16.86
CA THR A 14 -3.05 4.52 -15.61
C THR A 14 -2.07 4.45 -14.46
N LEU A 15 -2.34 5.19 -13.38
CA LEU A 15 -1.64 5.07 -12.11
C LEU A 15 -2.44 4.17 -11.17
N LEU A 16 -1.78 3.16 -10.60
CA LEU A 16 -2.31 2.34 -9.51
C LEU A 16 -1.38 2.51 -8.30
N VAL A 17 -1.98 2.69 -7.12
CA VAL A 17 -1.24 2.74 -5.85
C VAL A 17 -1.56 1.47 -5.07
N VAL A 18 -0.53 0.69 -4.79
CA VAL A 18 -0.61 -0.48 -3.92
C VAL A 18 0.30 -0.22 -2.72
N ILE A 19 -0.23 -0.40 -1.52
CA ILE A 19 0.53 -0.33 -0.28
C ILE A 19 0.71 -1.75 0.21
N ASP A 20 1.96 -2.18 0.28
CA ASP A 20 2.33 -3.45 0.89
C ASP A 20 2.48 -3.22 2.39
N THR A 21 1.55 -3.73 3.17
CA THR A 21 1.58 -3.63 4.63
C THR A 21 2.18 -4.91 5.19
N GLU A 22 3.32 -4.75 5.85
CA GLU A 22 4.09 -5.84 6.43
C GLU A 22 4.59 -5.48 7.85
N GLU A 23 5.17 -6.46 8.53
CA GLU A 23 5.91 -6.27 9.77
C GLU A 23 7.09 -5.27 9.67
N GLU A 24 7.49 -4.73 10.82
CA GLU A 24 8.69 -3.91 10.94
C GLU A 24 9.91 -4.76 11.30
N PHE A 25 11.05 -4.42 10.68
CA PHE A 25 12.31 -5.14 10.85
C PHE A 25 13.45 -4.20 11.25
N GLU A 26 14.33 -4.70 12.11
CA GLU A 26 15.63 -4.08 12.35
C GLU A 26 16.58 -4.45 11.21
N TRP A 27 16.76 -3.52 10.26
CA TRP A 27 17.50 -3.77 9.01
C TRP A 27 18.98 -4.13 9.21
N ASP A 28 19.56 -3.74 10.34
CA ASP A 28 20.95 -4.03 10.70
C ASP A 28 21.11 -5.35 11.49
N ALA A 29 20.01 -6.04 11.81
CA ALA A 29 20.02 -7.30 12.56
C ALA A 29 19.87 -8.52 11.62
N PRO A 30 20.30 -9.73 12.06
CA PRO A 30 19.97 -10.96 11.36
C PRO A 30 18.46 -11.16 11.27
N PHE A 31 18.01 -11.84 10.21
CA PHE A 31 16.60 -12.20 10.04
C PHE A 31 16.05 -12.96 11.26
N ASP A 32 14.90 -12.52 11.76
CA ASP A 32 14.17 -13.15 12.85
C ASP A 32 12.69 -13.29 12.47
N ARG A 33 12.24 -14.53 12.27
CA ARG A 33 10.85 -14.86 11.95
C ARG A 33 9.86 -14.52 13.08
N SER A 34 10.34 -14.16 14.27
CA SER A 34 9.53 -13.75 15.40
C SER A 34 9.32 -12.23 15.47
N SER A 35 10.00 -11.46 14.62
CA SER A 35 9.76 -10.02 14.43
C SER A 35 8.46 -9.80 13.65
N THR A 36 7.32 -9.85 14.34
CA THR A 36 5.98 -9.72 13.74
C THR A 36 5.25 -8.46 14.21
N SER A 37 5.99 -7.42 14.64
CA SER A 37 5.38 -6.16 15.06
C SER A 37 4.88 -5.39 13.85
N VAL A 38 3.72 -4.75 13.99
CA VAL A 38 3.06 -3.97 12.92
C VAL A 38 2.66 -2.58 13.42
N ALA A 39 3.46 -2.00 14.32
CA ALA A 39 3.21 -0.67 14.86
C ALA A 39 3.28 0.41 13.76
N ASN A 40 4.10 0.19 12.73
CA ASN A 40 4.18 0.97 11.49
C ASN A 40 2.80 1.25 10.84
N ILE A 41 1.82 0.35 10.95
CA ILE A 41 0.47 0.51 10.37
C ILE A 41 -0.25 1.73 10.95
N GLY A 42 0.01 2.04 12.23
CA GLY A 42 -0.50 3.25 12.89
C GLY A 42 -0.13 4.56 12.17
N TYR A 43 0.98 4.57 11.43
CA TYR A 43 1.49 5.75 10.74
C TYR A 43 1.01 5.85 9.28
N GLN A 44 0.31 4.85 8.75
CA GLN A 44 -0.16 4.86 7.36
C GLN A 44 -1.21 5.96 7.07
N HIS A 45 -1.79 6.58 8.11
CA HIS A 45 -2.64 7.76 7.98
C HIS A 45 -1.94 8.94 7.28
N LEU A 46 -0.61 9.03 7.38
CA LEU A 46 0.20 10.06 6.72
C LEU A 46 0.15 9.89 5.20
N ALA A 47 0.33 8.65 4.71
CA ALA A 47 0.24 8.33 3.29
C ALA A 47 -1.22 8.46 2.79
N GLN A 48 -2.19 7.98 3.57
CA GLN A 48 -3.63 8.17 3.27
C GLN A 48 -3.98 9.64 3.02
N SER A 49 -3.44 10.56 3.82
CA SER A 49 -3.69 11.99 3.65
C SER A 49 -3.20 12.52 2.31
N VAL A 50 -2.07 12.00 1.80
CA VAL A 50 -1.54 12.33 0.48
C VAL A 50 -2.46 11.77 -0.61
N PHE A 51 -2.89 10.52 -0.51
CA PHE A 51 -3.76 9.89 -1.50
C PHE A 51 -5.13 10.58 -1.57
N ALA A 52 -5.72 10.90 -0.42
CA ALA A 52 -6.97 11.64 -0.32
C ALA A 52 -6.89 13.01 -1.01
N ALA A 53 -5.77 13.74 -0.85
CA ALA A 53 -5.55 15.03 -1.51
C ALA A 53 -5.52 14.93 -3.05
N HIS A 54 -5.24 13.75 -3.59
CA HIS A 54 -5.22 13.46 -5.03
C HIS A 54 -6.42 12.64 -5.50
N GLY A 55 -7.39 12.32 -4.64
CA GLY A 55 -8.54 11.47 -4.97
C GLY A 55 -8.17 10.02 -5.31
N ILE A 56 -7.04 9.53 -4.79
CA ILE A 56 -6.56 8.16 -5.00
C ILE A 56 -7.09 7.30 -3.85
N VAL A 57 -7.71 6.17 -4.19
CA VAL A 57 -8.03 5.09 -3.23
C VAL A 57 -6.98 3.99 -3.40
N PRO A 58 -6.02 3.85 -2.47
CA PRO A 58 -4.99 2.83 -2.56
C PRO A 58 -5.55 1.42 -2.34
N THR A 59 -4.89 0.41 -2.92
CA THR A 59 -5.12 -0.99 -2.58
C THR A 59 -4.11 -1.43 -1.53
N TYR A 60 -4.58 -1.92 -0.38
CA TYR A 60 -3.71 -2.48 0.67
C TYR A 60 -3.53 -3.98 0.48
N ALA A 61 -2.29 -4.43 0.30
CA ALA A 61 -1.90 -5.83 0.41
C ALA A 61 -1.50 -6.11 1.87
N ILE A 62 -2.05 -7.17 2.45
CA ILE A 62 -2.01 -7.43 3.89
C ILE A 62 -1.43 -8.82 4.13
N ASP A 63 -0.40 -8.90 4.96
CA ASP A 63 0.23 -10.15 5.39
C ASP A 63 -0.44 -10.75 6.66
N TYR A 64 0.13 -11.84 7.19
CA TYR A 64 -0.43 -12.52 8.36
C TYR A 64 -0.36 -11.67 9.64
N PRO A 65 0.78 -11.09 10.05
CA PRO A 65 0.83 -10.25 11.24
C PRO A 65 -0.10 -9.03 11.17
N VAL A 66 -0.20 -8.37 10.01
CA VAL A 66 -1.12 -7.25 9.80
C VAL A 66 -2.58 -7.72 9.87
N ALA A 67 -2.92 -8.88 9.29
CA ALA A 67 -4.26 -9.45 9.32
C ALA A 67 -4.70 -10.00 10.68
N THR A 68 -3.77 -10.27 11.60
CA THR A 68 -4.06 -10.89 12.91
C THR A 68 -3.87 -9.95 14.09
N THR A 69 -3.29 -8.78 13.88
CA THR A 69 -3.11 -7.77 14.92
C THR A 69 -4.34 -6.88 15.07
N PRO A 70 -5.02 -6.84 16.24
CA PRO A 70 -6.28 -6.11 16.41
C PRO A 70 -6.23 -4.62 16.07
N SER A 71 -5.13 -3.93 16.40
CA SER A 71 -4.97 -2.49 16.09
C SER A 71 -4.88 -2.23 14.59
N SER A 72 -4.11 -3.05 13.87
CA SER A 72 -4.00 -3.00 12.41
C SER A 72 -5.37 -3.22 11.75
N ILE A 73 -6.09 -4.27 12.16
CA ILE A 73 -7.44 -4.58 11.66
C ILE A 73 -8.37 -3.38 11.87
N ALA A 74 -8.37 -2.78 13.07
CA ALA A 74 -9.24 -1.66 13.38
C ALA A 74 -8.98 -0.45 12.45
N ILE A 75 -7.72 -0.15 12.16
CA ILE A 75 -7.33 0.94 11.26
C ILE A 75 -7.80 0.64 9.83
N LEU A 76 -7.42 -0.51 9.27
CA LEU A 76 -7.72 -0.86 7.88
C LEU A 76 -9.22 -1.04 7.64
N ALA A 77 -9.94 -1.63 8.59
CA ALA A 77 -11.40 -1.75 8.52
C ALA A 77 -12.10 -0.39 8.56
N SER A 78 -11.55 0.59 9.30
CA SER A 78 -12.13 1.94 9.33
C SER A 78 -12.05 2.64 7.97
N TRP A 79 -10.93 2.48 7.25
CA TRP A 79 -10.76 3.04 5.91
C TRP A 79 -11.60 2.31 4.88
N GLN A 80 -11.62 0.98 4.95
CA GLN A 80 -12.48 0.16 4.09
C GLN A 80 -13.97 0.52 4.24
N ALA A 81 -14.45 0.73 5.47
CA ALA A 81 -15.82 1.17 5.73
C ALA A 81 -16.10 2.60 5.20
N ALA A 82 -15.08 3.46 5.16
CA ALA A 82 -15.16 4.81 4.62
C ALA A 82 -15.02 4.86 3.08
N GLY A 83 -14.65 3.75 2.43
CA GLY A 83 -14.33 3.72 1.00
C GLY A 83 -13.03 4.46 0.65
N ALA A 84 -12.08 4.47 1.59
CA ALA A 84 -10.80 5.15 1.49
C ALA A 84 -9.62 4.17 1.48
#